data_AF-A0A257N7I2-F1
#
_entry.id   AF-A0A257N7I2-F1
#
_cell.length_a   1.000
_cell.length_b   1.000
_cell.length_c   1.000
_cell.angle_alpha   90.00
_cell.angle_beta   90.00
_cell.angle_gamma   90.00
#
_symmetry.space_group_name_H-M   'P 1'
#
loop_
_entity.id
_entity.type
_entity.pdbx_description
1 polymer ?
#
loop_
_entity_poly.entity_id
_entity_poly.type
_entity_poly.pdbx_seq_one_letter_code
_entity_poly.pdbx_strand_id
1 'polypeptide(L)' 'MHLELIKLERTFKPSILTKIDDPLLDRYEIELWMKRDDLLHPIISGNKWRKLKYTLDHALSEGADTLISMGGAYSNHL' A
#
# COMPACT_ATOMS: atom_id res chain seq x y z
N MET A 1 -13.88 8.79 -6.24
CA MET A 1 -13.15 8.71 -4.97
C MET A 1 -13.75 9.66 -3.94
N HIS A 2 -14.28 9.08 -2.86
CA HIS A 2 -14.93 9.71 -1.74
C HIS A 2 -13.99 10.72 -1.06
N LEU A 3 -14.52 11.84 -0.61
CA LEU A 3 -13.72 12.97 -0.10
C LEU A 3 -12.81 12.57 1.06
N GLU A 4 -13.29 11.72 1.96
CA GLU A 4 -12.49 11.23 3.11
C GLU A 4 -11.30 10.36 2.68
N LEU A 5 -11.46 9.55 1.62
CA LEU A 5 -10.35 8.76 1.07
C LEU A 5 -9.31 9.64 0.39
N ILE A 6 -9.74 10.72 -0.29
CA ILE A 6 -8.82 11.71 -0.88
C ILE A 6 -8.04 12.43 0.23
N LYS A 7 -8.73 12.88 1.29
CA LYS A 7 -8.08 13.53 2.44
C LYS A 7 -7.04 12.61 3.07
N LEU A 8 -7.38 11.34 3.26
CA LEU A 8 -6.47 10.32 3.79
C LEU A 8 -5.26 10.12 2.86
N GLU A 9 -5.46 9.89 1.55
CA GLU A 9 -4.37 9.65 0.59
C GLU A 9 -3.39 10.83 0.53
N ARG A 10 -3.87 12.06 0.71
CA ARG A 10 -3.02 13.26 0.77
C ARG A 10 -2.07 13.30 1.97
N THR A 11 -2.32 12.52 3.02
CA THR A 11 -1.41 12.40 4.17
C THR A 11 -0.24 11.44 3.91
N PHE A 12 -0.28 10.69 2.80
CA PHE A 12 0.69 9.64 2.54
C PHE A 12 2.01 10.25 2.08
N LYS A 13 3.10 9.62 2.49
CA LYS A 13 4.45 9.94 2.00
C LYS A 13 4.58 9.45 0.55
N PRO A 14 5.49 10.00 -0.26
CA PRO A 14 5.77 9.43 -1.57
C PRO A 14 6.38 8.03 -1.43
N SER A 15 6.01 7.13 -2.35
CA SER A 15 6.67 5.84 -2.47
C SER A 15 8.00 6.04 -3.19
N ILE A 16 9.11 6.00 -2.46
CA ILE A 16 10.45 6.23 -3.00
C ILE A 16 10.98 4.97 -3.69
N LEU A 17 11.85 5.15 -4.70
CA LEU A 17 12.66 4.07 -5.22
C LEU A 17 13.99 4.06 -4.45
N THR A 18 14.39 2.89 -3.97
CA THR A 18 15.65 2.69 -3.27
C THR A 18 16.45 1.65 -4.03
N LYS A 19 17.68 1.99 -4.44
CA LYS A 19 18.61 1.00 -4.99
C LYS A 19 19.05 0.06 -3.87
N ILE A 20 19.10 -1.23 -4.15
CA ILE A 20 19.61 -2.23 -3.23
C ILE A 20 21.07 -2.49 -3.59
N ASP A 21 21.96 -2.08 -2.70
CA ASP A 21 23.40 -2.29 -2.84
C ASP A 21 23.76 -3.59 -2.08
N ASP A 22 24.09 -4.64 -2.83
CA ASP A 22 24.46 -5.94 -2.27
C ASP A 22 25.57 -6.60 -3.12
N PRO A 23 26.66 -7.10 -2.52
CA PRO A 23 27.77 -7.72 -3.26
C PRO A 23 27.37 -8.91 -4.14
N LEU A 24 26.28 -9.60 -3.81
CA LEU A 24 25.73 -10.67 -4.64
C LEU A 24 25.19 -10.13 -5.96
N LEU A 25 24.52 -8.97 -5.93
CA LEU A 25 23.97 -8.32 -7.12
C LEU A 25 25.09 -7.82 -8.03
N ASP A 26 26.13 -7.22 -7.45
CA ASP A 26 27.32 -6.75 -8.18
C ASP A 26 28.01 -7.90 -8.93
N ARG A 27 28.16 -9.06 -8.27
CA ARG A 27 28.77 -10.26 -8.88
C ARG A 27 28.06 -10.71 -10.16
N TYR A 28 26.75 -10.54 -10.23
CA TYR A 28 25.92 -10.94 -11.36
C TYR A 28 25.57 -9.78 -12.29
N GLU A 29 26.13 -8.59 -12.07
CA GLU A 29 25.84 -7.38 -12.85
C GLU A 29 24.33 -7.05 -12.89
N ILE A 30 23.64 -7.29 -11.77
CA ILE A 30 22.19 -7.04 -11.63
C ILE A 30 21.97 -5.73 -10.87
N GLU A 31 21.21 -4.82 -11.46
CA GLU A 31 20.68 -3.67 -10.73
C GLU A 31 19.29 -3.97 -10.14
N LEU A 32 19.19 -3.97 -8.81
CA LEU A 32 17.92 -4.15 -8.11
C LEU A 32 17.43 -2.83 -7.51
N TRP A 33 16.18 -2.49 -7.79
CA TRP A 33 15.49 -1.33 -7.24
C TRP A 33 14.22 -1.76 -6.51
N MET A 34 13.98 -1.17 -5.35
CA MET A 34 12.80 -1.42 -4.54
C MET A 34 11.91 -0.19 -4.48
N LYS A 35 10.64 -0.34 -4.87
CA LYS A 35 9.60 0.67 -4.67
C LYS A 35 9.05 0.55 -3.25
N ARG A 36 9.38 1.51 -2.39
CA ARG A 36 9.09 1.51 -0.94
C ARG A 36 7.66 1.91 -0.62
N ASP A 37 6.72 1.10 -1.08
CA ASP A 37 5.29 1.25 -0.77
C ASP A 37 4.98 1.01 0.72
N ASP A 38 5.83 0.28 1.43
CA ASP A 38 5.75 0.09 2.88
C ASP A 38 5.90 1.40 3.67
N LEU A 39 6.55 2.41 3.08
CA LEU A 39 6.78 3.71 3.73
C LEU A 39 5.67 4.74 3.48
N LEU A 40 4.63 4.37 2.71
CA LEU A 40 3.54 5.27 2.32
C LEU A 40 2.79 5.82 3.54
N HIS A 41 2.52 4.98 4.54
CA HIS A 41 1.78 5.36 5.74
C HIS A 41 2.16 4.43 6.91
N PRO A 42 2.23 4.92 8.17
CA PRO A 42 2.74 4.14 9.31
C PRO A 42 1.92 2.90 9.67
N ILE A 43 0.62 2.89 9.35
CA ILE A 43 -0.31 1.79 9.65
C ILE A 43 -0.75 1.08 8.35
N ILE A 44 -1.31 1.85 7.40
CA ILE A 44 -1.78 1.35 6.12
C ILE A 44 -0.59 1.03 5.20
N SER A 45 -0.31 -0.26 5.00
CA SER A 45 0.67 -0.68 4.00
C SER A 45 0.25 -0.22 2.60
N GLY A 46 1.22 0.20 1.79
CA GLY A 46 0.97 0.67 0.44
C GLY A 46 0.26 -0.32 -0.46
N ASN A 47 0.61 -1.61 -0.39
CA ASN A 47 -0.03 -2.64 -1.20
C ASN A 47 -1.53 -2.79 -0.88
N LYS A 48 -1.91 -2.66 0.39
CA LYS A 48 -3.30 -2.68 0.86
C LYS A 48 -4.03 -1.47 0.33
N TRP A 49 -3.48 -0.27 0.51
CA TRP A 49 -4.11 0.95 0.03
C TRP A 49 -4.38 0.90 -1.48
N ARG A 50 -3.38 0.46 -2.27
CA ARG A 50 -3.50 0.34 -3.73
C ARG A 50 -4.63 -0.59 -4.16
N LYS A 51 -4.91 -1.64 -3.38
CA LYS A 51 -5.98 -2.60 -3.66
C LYS A 51 -7.33 -2.11 -3.14
N LEU A 52 -7.39 -1.69 -1.88
CA LEU A 52 -8.64 -1.48 -1.15
C LEU A 52 -9.29 -0.14 -1.48
N LYS A 53 -8.55 0.89 -1.89
CA LYS A 53 -9.13 2.24 -2.06
C LYS A 53 -10.33 2.29 -3.00
N TYR A 54 -10.37 1.43 -4.01
CA TYR A 54 -11.50 1.34 -4.94
C TYR A 54 -12.73 0.67 -4.33
N THR A 55 -12.54 -0.41 -3.57
CA THR A 55 -13.62 -1.08 -2.85
C THR A 55 -14.16 -0.22 -1.72
N LEU A 56 -13.28 0.49 -1.01
CA LEU A 56 -13.66 1.47 0.01
C LEU A 56 -14.43 2.64 -0.61
N ASP A 57 -14.00 3.13 -1.78
CA ASP A 57 -14.70 4.19 -2.50
C ASP A 57 -16.13 3.77 -2.84
N HIS A 58 -16.29 2.57 -3.38
CA HIS A 58 -17.59 2.00 -3.71
C HIS A 58 -18.46 1.79 -2.45
N ALA A 59 -17.90 1.21 -1.38
CA ALA A 59 -18.64 0.99 -0.14
C ALA A 59 -19.15 2.32 0.45
N LEU A 60 -18.30 3.36 0.44
CA LEU A 60 -18.68 4.69 0.89
C LEU A 60 -19.72 5.34 -0.02
N SER A 61 -19.64 5.16 -1.35
CA SER A 61 -20.65 5.69 -2.26
C SER A 61 -22.02 5.04 -2.10
N GLU A 62 -22.05 3.76 -1.73
CA GLU A 62 -23.28 3.02 -1.40
C GLU A 62 -23.79 3.30 0.02
N GLY A 63 -23.08 4.12 0.80
CA GLY A 63 -23.45 4.43 2.19
C GLY A 63 -23.29 3.26 3.16
N ALA A 64 -22.44 2.29 2.85
CA ALA A 64 -22.15 1.18 3.74
C ALA A 64 -21.42 1.67 5.01
N ASP A 65 -21.88 1.21 6.18
CA ASP A 65 -21.28 1.52 7.48
C ASP A 65 -20.33 0.42 8.00
N THR A 66 -20.38 -0.76 7.38
CA THR A 66 -19.70 -1.97 7.84
C THR A 66 -18.90 -2.59 6.71
N LEU A 67 -17.64 -2.93 6.99
CA LEU A 67 -16.76 -3.64 6.08
C LEU A 67 -16.42 -5.01 6.65
N ILE A 68 -16.62 -6.06 5.85
CA ILE A 68 -16.24 -7.43 6.20
C ILE A 68 -15.03 -7.81 5.37
N SER A 69 -14.01 -8.31 6.04
CA SER A 69 -12.75 -8.75 5.43
C SER A 69 -12.37 -10.11 6.02
N MET A 70 -11.72 -10.95 5.22
CA MET A 70 -11.28 -12.28 5.64
C MET A 70 -9.79 -12.46 5.37
N GLY A 71 -9.15 -13.33 6.15
CA GLY A 71 -7.74 -13.65 6.03
C GLY A 71 -7.33 -14.84 6.89
N GLY A 72 -6.19 -15.45 6.58
CA GLY A 72 -5.57 -16.49 7.42
C GLY A 72 -4.90 -15.92 8.67
N ALA A 73 -4.33 -16.80 9.50
CA ALA A 73 -3.77 -16.46 10.82
C ALA A 73 -2.67 -15.37 10.82
N TYR A 74 -1.97 -15.18 9.71
CA TYR A 74 -0.91 -14.16 9.56
C TYR A 74 -1.22 -13.18 8.42
N SER A 75 -2.50 -12.98 8.14
CA SER A 75 -2.93 -12.14 7.02
C SER A 75 -2.61 -10.67 7.28
N ASN A 76 -1.68 -10.14 6.50
CA ASN A 76 -1.51 -8.70 6.32
C ASN A 76 -2.64 -8.13 5.43
N HIS A 77 -3.89 -8.56 5.58
CA HIS A 77 -5.03 -8.00 4.85
C HIS A 77 -5.76 -6.95 5.69
N LEU A 78 -5.68 -7.05 7.02
CA LEU A 78 -6.05 -6.02 7.99
C LEU A 78 -4.81 -5.42 8.62
#